data_AF-A0A6P7Z7D8-F1
#
_entry.id   AF-A0A6P7Z7D8-F1
#
_cell.length_a   1.000
_cell.length_b   1.000
_cell.length_c   1.000
_cell.angle_alpha   90.00
_cell.angle_beta   90.00
_cell.angle_gamma   90.00
#
_symmetry.space_group_name_H-M   'P 1'
#
loop_
_entity.id
_entity.type
_entity.pdbx_description
1 polymer ?
#
loop_
_entity_poly.entity_id
_entity_poly.type
_entity_poly.pdbx_seq_one_letter_code
_entity_poly.pdbx_strand_id
1 'polypeptide(L)'
;MVFALSSCPRLLLRCTNTLPLWMERRFLWVFDVQRKITYKNLNTWYQELREYRPEIPCIVVANKIDADLKVTQKNFNFAKKLNLPFYFVSAADGTNVVKLFTDAINLAVSYKQNSQDFMDQVMQELENFELEKKVEEEEEDISDKEEYDNHLAKPHTA
;
A
#
# COMPACT_ATOMS: atom_id res chain seq x y z
N MET A 1 9.53 3.95 5.18
CA MET A 1 9.76 2.63 5.80
C MET A 1 9.04 2.61 7.15
N VAL A 2 7.77 2.21 7.20
CA VAL A 2 7.01 2.26 8.46
C VAL A 2 7.19 0.93 9.19
N PHE A 3 8.09 0.95 10.18
CA PHE A 3 8.16 -0.05 11.23
C PHE A 3 6.96 0.13 12.16
N ALA A 4 6.08 -0.87 12.27
CA ALA A 4 5.14 -0.97 13.38
C ALA A 4 5.75 -1.87 14.47
N LEU A 5 6.60 -1.27 15.31
CA LEU A 5 6.80 -1.73 16.67
C LEU A 5 6.15 -0.71 17.58
N SER A 6 5.05 -1.07 18.25
CA SER A 6 4.88 -0.86 19.69
C SER A 6 3.42 -1.07 20.11
N SER A 7 3.28 -1.87 21.17
CA SER A 7 2.18 -1.93 22.13
C SER A 7 1.20 -0.75 22.11
N CYS A 8 -0.02 -0.98 21.62
CA CYS A 8 -1.20 -0.18 21.95
C CYS A 8 -2.35 -1.13 22.29
N PRO A 9 -2.79 -1.23 23.56
CA PRO A 9 -4.04 -1.87 23.89
C PRO A 9 -5.18 -0.87 23.69
N ARG A 10 -6.23 -1.30 22.99
CA ARG A 10 -7.58 -0.68 23.00
C ARG A 10 -7.73 0.67 22.27
N LEU A 11 -8.09 0.60 20.99
CA LEU A 11 -9.26 1.34 20.51
C LEU A 11 -10.04 0.43 19.54
N LEU A 12 -11.19 -0.03 20.02
CA LEU A 12 -12.18 -0.79 19.28
C LEU A 12 -12.92 0.19 18.38
N LEU A 13 -12.43 0.41 17.14
CA LEU A 13 -13.28 0.94 16.08
C LEU A 13 -13.88 -0.25 15.32
N ARG A 14 -15.10 -0.60 15.74
CA ARG A 14 -16.10 -1.29 14.91
C ARG A 14 -16.84 -0.21 14.11
N CYS A 15 -17.30 -0.56 12.90
CA CYS A 15 -17.96 0.27 11.86
C CYS A 15 -16.95 0.98 10.95
N THR A 16 -16.88 0.73 9.63
CA THR A 16 -17.90 0.37 8.63
C THR A 16 -17.41 -0.73 7.67
N ASN A 17 -18.32 -1.34 6.91
CA ASN A 17 -18.05 -2.28 5.80
C ASN A 17 -17.36 -1.61 4.58
N THR A 18 -16.43 -0.71 4.84
CA THR A 18 -15.59 -0.08 3.83
C THR A 18 -14.17 -0.32 4.32
N LEU A 19 -13.50 -1.29 3.72
CA LEU A 19 -12.07 -1.49 3.96
C LEU A 19 -11.38 -0.15 3.68
N PRO A 20 -10.66 0.44 4.66
CA PRO A 20 -10.07 1.75 4.46
C PRO A 20 -9.08 1.70 3.30
N LEU A 21 -9.07 2.70 2.42
CA LEU A 21 -8.20 2.78 1.24
C LEU A 21 -6.69 2.60 1.55
N TRP A 22 -6.25 2.83 2.79
CA TRP A 22 -4.89 2.56 3.26
C TRP A 22 -4.58 1.08 3.54
N MET A 23 -5.57 0.20 3.47
CA MET A 23 -5.46 -1.25 3.70
C MET A 23 -5.17 -2.02 2.40
N GLU A 24 -5.30 -1.39 1.24
CA GLU A 24 -5.37 -2.07 -0.07
C GLU A 24 -4.02 -2.34 -0.75
N ARG A 25 -2.90 -1.89 -0.17
CA ARG A 25 -1.57 -1.99 -0.84
C ARG A 25 -0.52 -2.75 -0.03
N ARG A 26 -0.93 -3.80 0.69
CA ARG A 26 0.02 -4.70 1.37
C ARG A 26 0.45 -5.83 0.44
N PHE A 27 1.58 -5.62 -0.24
CA PHE A 27 2.24 -6.62 -1.08
C PHE A 27 3.38 -7.37 -0.36
N LEU A 28 3.70 -7.01 0.90
CA LEU A 28 4.81 -7.59 1.67
C LEU A 28 4.33 -8.18 3.01
N TRP A 29 4.57 -9.47 3.19
CA TRP A 29 4.28 -10.22 4.40
C TRP A 29 5.57 -10.59 5.12
N VAL A 30 5.86 -9.87 6.20
CA VAL A 30 7.11 -10.03 6.95
C VAL A 30 6.85 -10.81 8.23
N PHE A 31 7.64 -11.86 8.47
CA PHE A 31 7.66 -12.56 9.75
C PHE A 31 9.07 -12.58 10.33
N ASP A 32 9.14 -12.73 11.65
CA ASP A 32 10.39 -12.80 12.39
C ASP A 32 10.81 -14.27 12.51
N VAL A 33 12.00 -14.60 12.02
CA VAL A 33 12.51 -15.98 12.01
C VAL A 33 12.64 -16.61 13.40
N GLN A 34 12.82 -15.80 14.45
CA GLN A 34 12.94 -16.29 15.81
C GLN A 34 11.56 -16.53 16.46
N ARG A 35 10.52 -15.84 16.00
CA ARG A 35 9.19 -15.89 16.61
C ARG A 35 8.23 -16.72 15.76
N LYS A 36 8.13 -18.01 16.08
CA LYS A 36 7.25 -18.98 15.40
C LYS A 36 5.78 -18.52 15.28
N ILE A 37 5.27 -17.75 16.23
CA ILE A 37 3.90 -17.22 16.18
C ILE A 37 3.69 -16.29 14.99
N THR A 38 4.69 -15.48 14.62
CA THR A 38 4.59 -14.54 13.49
C THR A 38 4.45 -15.28 12.16
N TYR A 39 5.12 -16.42 12.02
CA TYR A 39 4.98 -17.29 10.84
C TYR A 39 3.61 -17.99 10.79
N LYS A 40 3.06 -18.41 11.93
CA LYS A 40 1.73 -19.06 11.98
C LYS A 40 0.61 -18.10 11.56
N ASN A 41 0.71 -16.84 11.97
CA ASN A 41 -0.29 -15.83 11.66
C ASN A 41 -0.40 -15.50 10.16
N LEU A 42 0.67 -15.74 9.38
CA LEU A 42 0.66 -15.50 7.93
C LEU A 42 -0.48 -16.23 7.21
N ASN A 43 -0.83 -17.44 7.66
CA ASN A 43 -1.88 -18.20 7.01
C ASN A 43 -3.25 -17.53 7.17
N THR A 44 -3.57 -17.09 8.40
CA THR A 44 -4.80 -16.36 8.69
C THR A 44 -4.87 -15.06 7.90
N TRP A 45 -3.81 -14.25 7.95
CA TRP A 45 -3.80 -12.96 7.24
C TRP A 45 -3.86 -13.10 5.72
N TYR A 46 -3.26 -14.15 5.16
CA TYR A 46 -3.32 -14.42 3.73
C TYR A 46 -4.73 -14.85 3.29
N GLN A 47 -5.40 -15.68 4.09
CA GLN A 47 -6.79 -16.08 3.82
C GLN A 47 -7.73 -14.88 3.85
N GLU A 48 -7.62 -14.04 4.87
CA GLU A 48 -8.39 -12.79 4.98
C GLU A 48 -8.17 -11.87 3.77
N LEU A 49 -6.91 -11.70 3.32
CA LEU A 49 -6.62 -10.88 2.15
C LEU A 49 -7.26 -11.46 0.88
N ARG A 50 -7.11 -12.77 0.65
CA ARG A 50 -7.61 -13.43 -0.57
C ARG A 50 -9.12 -13.46 -0.66
N GLU A 51 -9.83 -13.36 0.46
CA GLU A 51 -11.29 -13.24 0.50
C GLU A 51 -11.77 -11.91 -0.13
N TYR A 52 -11.05 -10.81 0.12
CA TYR A 52 -11.42 -9.49 -0.38
C TYR A 52 -10.74 -9.11 -1.70
N ARG A 53 -9.48 -9.53 -1.90
CA ARG A 53 -8.64 -9.14 -3.04
C ARG A 53 -7.80 -10.32 -3.53
N PRO A 54 -8.37 -11.19 -4.38
CA PRO A 54 -7.70 -12.41 -4.83
C PRO A 54 -6.52 -12.14 -5.79
N GLU A 55 -6.43 -10.97 -6.44
CA GLU A 55 -5.46 -10.73 -7.51
C GLU A 55 -4.15 -10.05 -7.05
N ILE A 56 -4.13 -9.47 -5.85
CA ILE A 56 -2.98 -8.68 -5.38
C ILE A 56 -1.71 -9.54 -5.28
N PRO A 57 -0.57 -9.13 -5.88
CA PRO A 57 0.69 -9.82 -5.73
C PRO A 57 1.20 -9.72 -4.29
N CYS A 58 1.65 -10.85 -3.74
CA CYS A 58 2.11 -10.96 -2.37
C CYS A 58 3.51 -11.57 -2.32
N ILE A 59 4.40 -10.96 -1.55
CA ILE A 59 5.78 -11.42 -1.32
C ILE A 59 5.93 -11.75 0.16
N VAL A 60 6.54 -12.89 0.47
CA VAL A 60 6.79 -13.33 1.85
C VAL A 60 8.25 -13.08 2.20
N VAL A 61 8.48 -12.55 3.40
CA VAL A 61 9.81 -12.14 3.86
C VAL A 61 10.10 -12.73 5.23
N ALA A 62 11.18 -13.51 5.30
CA ALA A 62 11.79 -13.95 6.55
C ALA A 62 12.79 -12.90 7.03
N ASN A 63 12.40 -12.14 8.05
CA ASN A 63 13.23 -11.08 8.63
C ASN A 63 14.04 -11.59 9.84
N LYS A 64 15.16 -10.91 10.13
CA LYS A 64 16.09 -11.16 11.24
C LYS A 64 16.99 -12.38 11.07
N ILE A 65 17.41 -12.65 9.84
CA ILE A 65 18.32 -13.77 9.54
C ILE A 65 19.71 -13.61 10.17
N ASP A 66 20.09 -12.39 10.54
CA ASP A 66 21.34 -12.06 11.23
C ASP A 66 21.48 -12.80 12.56
N ALA A 67 20.36 -13.08 13.23
CA ALA A 67 20.38 -13.71 14.54
C ALA A 67 20.50 -15.25 14.48
N ASP A 68 20.13 -15.89 13.36
CA ASP A 68 20.35 -17.32 13.13
C ASP A 68 20.44 -17.62 11.63
N LEU A 69 21.66 -17.58 11.09
CA LEU A 69 21.94 -17.88 9.67
C LEU A 69 21.50 -19.28 9.27
N LYS A 70 21.37 -20.25 10.20
CA LYS A 70 20.88 -21.60 9.90
C LYS A 70 19.44 -21.59 9.41
N VAL A 71 18.67 -20.52 9.68
CA VAL A 71 17.30 -20.38 9.18
C VAL A 71 17.26 -20.26 7.65
N THR A 72 18.31 -19.76 7.00
CA THR A 72 18.39 -19.71 5.53
C THR A 72 18.36 -21.10 4.89
N GLN A 73 18.77 -22.13 5.64
CA GLN A 73 18.74 -23.53 5.20
C GLN A 73 17.39 -24.21 5.51
N LYS A 74 16.52 -23.57 6.30
CA LYS A 74 15.20 -24.12 6.64
C LYS A 74 14.22 -23.87 5.50
N ASN A 75 13.42 -24.89 5.21
CA ASN A 75 12.35 -24.80 4.22
C ASN A 75 11.06 -24.24 4.84
N PHE A 76 10.55 -23.15 4.27
CA PHE A 76 9.27 -22.56 4.64
C PHE A 76 8.18 -23.00 3.65
N ASN A 77 7.33 -23.90 4.11
CA ASN A 77 6.30 -24.52 3.25
C ASN A 77 5.18 -23.54 2.84
N PHE A 78 4.94 -22.48 3.61
CA PHE A 78 3.87 -21.52 3.34
C PHE A 78 4.03 -20.88 1.95
N ALA A 79 5.19 -20.27 1.69
CA ALA A 79 5.47 -19.62 0.42
C ALA A 79 5.54 -20.63 -0.74
N LYS A 80 6.12 -21.82 -0.52
CA LYS A 80 6.21 -22.88 -1.54
C LYS A 80 4.84 -23.41 -1.96
N LYS A 81 3.94 -23.66 -1.00
CA LYS A 81 2.58 -24.18 -1.29
C LYS A 81 1.73 -23.19 -2.08
N LEU A 82 1.91 -21.90 -1.80
CA LEU A 82 1.17 -20.83 -2.45
C LEU A 82 1.88 -20.25 -3.69
N ASN A 83 3.05 -20.82 -4.04
CA ASN A 83 3.92 -20.35 -5.12
C ASN A 83 4.23 -18.83 -5.05
N LEU A 84 4.45 -18.31 -3.84
CA LEU A 84 4.73 -16.90 -3.61
C LEU A 84 6.24 -16.63 -3.59
N PRO A 85 6.70 -15.48 -4.11
CA PRO A 85 8.08 -15.04 -3.95
C PRO A 85 8.46 -14.98 -2.47
N PHE A 86 9.64 -15.50 -2.14
CA PHE A 86 10.12 -15.63 -0.77
C PHE A 86 11.55 -15.12 -0.62
N TYR A 87 11.78 -14.25 0.36
CA TYR A 87 13.09 -13.65 0.60
C TYR A 87 13.55 -13.80 2.04
N PHE A 88 14.85 -14.04 2.20
CA PHE A 88 15.56 -13.94 3.47
C PHE A 88 16.18 -12.56 3.58
N VAL A 89 15.80 -11.81 4.61
CA VAL A 89 16.20 -10.42 4.81
C VAL A 89 16.65 -10.21 6.24
N SER A 90 17.61 -9.31 6.43
CA SER A 90 17.76 -8.66 7.71
C SER A 90 17.70 -7.15 7.53
N ALA A 91 16.72 -6.55 8.21
CA ALA A 91 16.56 -5.10 8.24
C ALA A 91 17.62 -4.43 9.14
N ALA A 92 18.30 -5.19 10.00
CA ALA A 92 19.29 -4.66 10.94
C ALA A 92 20.64 -4.42 10.26
N ASP A 93 21.07 -5.36 9.41
CA ASP A 93 22.33 -5.28 8.66
C ASP A 93 22.13 -4.78 7.20
N GLY A 94 20.88 -4.72 6.72
CA GLY A 94 20.53 -4.32 5.36
C GLY A 94 20.59 -5.46 4.33
N THR A 95 20.87 -6.70 4.76
CA THR A 95 21.01 -7.86 3.88
C THR A 95 19.73 -8.10 3.08
N ASN A 96 19.86 -8.11 1.75
CA ASN A 96 18.79 -8.35 0.77
C ASN A 96 17.61 -7.37 0.80
N VAL A 97 17.67 -6.28 1.57
CA VAL A 97 16.60 -5.28 1.65
C VAL A 97 16.39 -4.58 0.30
N VAL A 98 17.47 -4.14 -0.35
CA VAL A 98 17.40 -3.45 -1.64
C VAL A 98 16.77 -4.36 -2.70
N LYS A 99 17.25 -5.61 -2.80
CA LYS A 99 16.72 -6.59 -3.75
C LYS A 99 15.22 -6.84 -3.52
N LEU A 100 14.81 -7.03 -2.26
CA LEU A 100 13.41 -7.23 -1.91
C LEU A 100 12.53 -6.09 -2.43
N PHE A 101 12.91 -4.83 -2.16
CA PHE A 101 12.11 -3.70 -2.57
C PHE A 101 12.12 -3.47 -4.08
N THR A 102 13.25 -3.68 -4.75
CA THR A 102 13.33 -3.60 -6.22
C THR A 102 12.39 -4.61 -6.87
N ASP A 103 12.43 -5.87 -6.45
CA ASP A 103 11.56 -6.93 -6.98
C ASP A 103 10.09 -6.64 -6.68
N ALA A 104 9.81 -6.09 -5.49
CA ALA A 104 8.45 -5.74 -5.11
C ALA A 104 7.87 -4.57 -5.90
N ILE A 105 8.68 -3.54 -6.20
CA ILE A 105 8.29 -2.43 -7.07
C ILE A 105 8.02 -2.96 -8.48
N ASN A 106 8.90 -3.80 -9.02
CA ASN A 106 8.70 -4.39 -10.35
C ASN A 106 7.41 -5.21 -10.43
N LEU A 107 7.11 -6.00 -9.40
CA LEU A 107 5.86 -6.75 -9.30
C LEU A 107 4.64 -5.81 -9.25
N ALA A 108 4.69 -4.75 -8.45
CA ALA A 108 3.62 -3.76 -8.36
C ALA A 108 3.39 -3.03 -9.70
N VAL A 109 4.46 -2.65 -10.39
CA VAL A 109 4.38 -2.01 -11.72
C VAL A 109 3.80 -2.96 -12.76
N SER A 110 4.25 -4.22 -12.77
CA SER A 110 3.74 -5.24 -13.70
C SER A 110 2.25 -5.52 -13.46
N TYR A 111 1.82 -5.51 -12.20
CA TYR A 111 0.41 -5.65 -11.85
C TYR A 111 -0.40 -4.47 -12.36
N LYS A 112 0.06 -3.23 -12.12
CA LYS A 112 -0.63 -2.02 -12.62
C LYS A 112 -0.76 -2.00 -14.15
N GLN A 113 0.23 -2.52 -14.88
CA GLN A 113 0.20 -2.52 -16.35
C GLN A 113 -0.70 -3.62 -16.95
N ASN A 114 -0.91 -4.72 -16.22
CA ASN A 114 -1.61 -5.90 -16.72
C ASN A 114 -2.99 -6.11 -16.07
N SER A 115 -3.28 -5.37 -15.00
CA SER A 115 -4.55 -5.35 -14.29
C SER A 115 -5.58 -4.58 -15.10
N GLN A 116 -6.58 -5.30 -15.64
CA GLN A 116 -7.91 -4.74 -15.88
C GLN A 116 -8.79 -4.99 -14.63
N ASP A 117 -8.28 -4.79 -13.40
CA ASP A 117 -9.14 -4.90 -12.23
C ASP A 117 -10.20 -3.81 -12.31
N PHE A 118 -11.46 -4.23 -12.28
CA PHE A 118 -12.61 -3.33 -12.19
C PHE A 118 -12.48 -2.37 -11.01
N MET A 119 -11.89 -2.82 -9.89
CA MET A 119 -11.64 -1.98 -8.72
C MET A 119 -10.59 -0.90 -8.98
N ASP A 120 -9.58 -1.16 -9.81
CA ASP A 120 -8.58 -0.16 -10.18
C ASP A 120 -9.22 0.89 -11.12
N GLN A 121 -10.09 0.46 -12.03
CA GLN A 121 -10.86 1.37 -12.90
C GLN A 121 -11.82 2.25 -12.09
N VAL A 122 -12.59 1.66 -11.17
CA VAL A 122 -13.50 2.40 -10.30
C VAL A 122 -12.75 3.39 -9.40
N MET A 123 -11.60 2.99 -8.85
CA MET A 123 -10.75 3.91 -8.07
C MET A 123 -10.20 5.06 -8.90
N GLN A 124 -9.80 4.79 -10.14
CA GLN A 124 -9.29 5.80 -11.05
C GLN A 124 -10.39 6.78 -11.49
N GLU A 125 -11.61 6.29 -11.74
CA GLU A 125 -12.77 7.15 -12.02
C GLU A 125 -13.11 8.05 -10.83
N LEU A 126 -13.12 7.51 -9.61
CA LEU A 126 -13.39 8.31 -8.39
C LEU A 126 -12.34 9.41 -8.18
N GLU A 127 -11.06 9.11 -8.43
CA GLU A 127 -9.96 10.09 -8.31
C GLU A 127 -10.07 11.18 -9.38
N ASN A 128 -10.51 10.84 -10.59
CA ASN A 128 -10.82 11.81 -11.64
C ASN A 128 -11.99 12.73 -11.27
N PHE A 129 -13.08 12.19 -10.69
CA PHE A 129 -14.21 13.00 -10.23
C PHE A 129 -13.82 14.00 -9.12
N GLU A 130 -12.93 13.62 -8.20
CA GLU A 130 -12.41 14.54 -7.18
C GLU A 130 -11.53 15.65 -7.78
N LEU A 131 -10.78 15.35 -8.85
CA LEU A 131 -9.96 16.32 -9.57
C LEU A 131 -10.81 17.30 -10.36
N GLU A 132 -11.83 16.82 -11.09
CA GLU A 132 -12.77 17.68 -11.82
C GLU A 132 -13.46 18.66 -10.87
N LYS A 133 -13.90 18.19 -9.70
CA LYS A 133 -14.49 19.06 -8.68
C LYS A 133 -13.57 20.16 -8.19
N LYS A 134 -12.29 19.84 -7.97
CA LYS A 134 -11.29 20.85 -7.56
C LYS A 134 -11.01 21.86 -8.66
N VAL A 135 -11.00 21.44 -9.91
CA VAL A 135 -10.81 22.34 -11.05
C VAL A 135 -12.01 23.27 -11.20
N GLU A 136 -13.23 22.76 -11.06
CA GLU A 136 -14.45 23.58 -11.06
C GLU A 136 -14.45 24.61 -9.91
N GLU A 137 -14.08 24.20 -8.69
CA GLU A 137 -13.95 25.11 -7.54
C GLU A 137 -12.86 26.17 -7.74
N GLU A 138 -11.74 25.84 -8.39
CA GLU A 138 -10.66 26.78 -8.69
C GLU A 138 -11.01 27.76 -9.84
N GLU A 139 -11.78 27.32 -10.85
CA GLU A 139 -12.23 28.17 -11.95
C GLU A 139 -13.29 29.20 -11.50
N GLU A 140 -14.22 28.81 -10.61
CA GLU A 140 -15.17 29.76 -10.01
C GLU A 140 -14.43 30.85 -9.21
N ASP A 141 -13.42 30.47 -8.44
CA ASP A 141 -12.64 31.36 -7.58
C ASP A 141 -11.68 32.30 -8.36
N ILE A 142 -11.41 32.00 -9.63
CA ILE A 142 -10.71 32.88 -10.59
C ILE A 142 -11.69 33.83 -11.27
N SER A 143 -12.88 33.35 -11.63
CA SER A 143 -13.90 34.18 -12.29
C SER A 143 -14.39 35.32 -11.38
N ASP A 144 -14.54 35.06 -10.08
CA ASP A 144 -14.91 36.07 -9.08
C ASP A 144 -13.81 37.13 -8.92
N LYS A 145 -12.53 36.75 -9.06
CA LYS A 145 -11.40 37.69 -8.98
C LYS A 145 -11.30 38.56 -10.23
N GLU A 146 -11.53 38.01 -11.42
CA GLU A 146 -11.53 38.77 -12.67
C GLU A 146 -12.72 39.75 -12.76
N GLU A 147 -13.86 39.44 -12.14
CA GLU A 147 -15.02 40.35 -12.08
C GLU A 147 -14.76 41.55 -11.13
N TYR A 148 -14.08 41.32 -10.00
CA TYR A 148 -13.66 42.38 -9.07
C TYR A 148 -12.60 43.32 -9.66
N ASP A 149 -11.60 42.79 -10.38
CA ASP A 149 -10.54 43.61 -10.99
C ASP A 149 -11.07 44.44 -12.19
N ASN A 150 -12.00 43.90 -12.98
CA ASN A 150 -12.64 44.65 -14.07
C ASN A 150 -13.57 45.76 -13.57
N HIS A 151 -14.15 45.64 -12.36
CA HIS A 151 -14.93 46.72 -11.75
C HIS A 151 -14.07 47.88 -11.22
N LEU A 152 -12.78 47.64 -10.94
CA LEU A 152 -11.84 48.67 -10.44
C LEU A 152 -11.16 49.47 -11.56
N ALA A 153 -11.17 48.98 -12.80
CA ALA A 153 -10.45 49.58 -13.94
C ALA A 153 -11.18 50.72 -14.67
N LYS A 154 -12.31 51.24 -14.16
CA LYS A 154 -12.98 52.40 -14.78
C LYS A 154 -12.18 53.68 -14.51
N PRO A 155 -11.57 54.32 -15.53
CA PRO A 155 -10.87 55.58 -15.31
C PRO A 155 -11.90 56.67 -15.01
N HIS A 156 -11.70 57.36 -13.89
CA HIS A 156 -12.37 58.64 -13.63
C HIS A 156 -11.85 59.66 -14.65
N THR A 157 -12.61 59.86 -15.73
CA THR A 157 -12.41 61.00 -16.64
C THR A 157 -12.93 62.26 -15.96
N ALA A 158 -12.03 63.20 -15.64
CA ALA A 158 -12.33 64.61 -15.47
C ALA A 158 -11.04 65.42 -15.68
#